data_AF-K1JEZ2-F1
#
_entry.id   AF-K1JEZ2-F1
#
_cell.length_a   1.000
_cell.length_b   1.000
_cell.length_c   1.000
_cell.angle_alpha   90.00
_cell.angle_beta   90.00
_cell.angle_gamma   90.00
#
_symmetry.space_group_name_H-M   'P 1'
#
loop_
_entity.id
_entity.type
_entity.pdbx_description
1 polymer ?
#
loop_
_entity_poly.entity_id
_entity_poly.type
_entity_poly.pdbx_seq_one_letter_code
_entity_poly.pdbx_strand_id
1 'polypeptide(L)'
;MSTDKVKASPFNPVDHMETDEEIIEFIVDCYNEDPEGRVYLRACQFLGDSRGTLKTYEILQRATREIASRNQQPSLKHAIA
;
A
#
# COMPACT_ATOMS: atom_id res chain seq x y z
N MET A 1 -17.13 -16.50 35.80
CA MET A 1 -15.99 -16.26 34.89
C MET A 1 -16.48 -15.33 33.80
N SER A 2 -16.24 -14.01 33.94
CA SER A 2 -16.54 -13.06 32.87
C SER A 2 -15.45 -13.19 31.83
N THR A 3 -15.82 -13.56 30.61
CA THR A 3 -14.92 -13.41 29.46
C THR A 3 -14.87 -11.93 29.11
N ASP A 4 -13.98 -11.19 29.76
CA ASP A 4 -13.63 -9.86 29.32
C ASP A 4 -13.12 -9.99 27.87
N LYS A 5 -13.98 -9.60 26.92
CA LYS A 5 -13.63 -9.57 25.50
C LYS A 5 -12.52 -8.53 25.36
N VAL A 6 -11.27 -8.98 25.33
CA VAL A 6 -10.14 -8.16 24.91
C VAL A 6 -10.51 -7.59 23.54
N LYS A 7 -10.83 -6.30 23.49
CA LYS A 7 -11.02 -5.57 22.24
C LYS A 7 -9.65 -5.50 21.58
N ALA A 8 -9.28 -6.53 20.83
CA ALA A 8 -8.12 -6.47 19.97
C ALA A 8 -8.35 -5.34 18.97
N SER A 9 -7.36 -4.46 18.81
CA SER A 9 -7.37 -3.46 17.74
C SER A 9 -7.54 -4.19 16.40
N PRO A 10 -8.27 -3.63 15.42
CA PRO A 10 -8.34 -4.19 14.09
C PRO A 10 -6.93 -4.40 13.53
N PHE A 11 -6.73 -5.52 12.84
CA PHE A 11 -5.46 -5.83 12.19
C PHE A 11 -5.10 -4.74 11.18
N ASN A 12 -3.85 -4.27 11.22
CA ASN A 12 -3.27 -3.35 10.26
C ASN A 12 -2.01 -4.01 9.65
N PRO A 13 -2.01 -4.32 8.34
CA PRO A 13 -0.86 -4.99 7.71
C PRO A 13 0.43 -4.17 7.78
N VAL A 14 0.34 -2.84 7.81
CA VAL A 14 1.50 -1.94 7.83
C VAL A 14 2.26 -2.04 9.15
N ASP A 15 1.60 -2.41 10.25
CA ASP A 15 2.25 -2.59 11.55
C ASP A 15 3.30 -3.72 11.54
N HIS A 16 3.22 -4.62 10.55
CA HIS A 16 4.08 -5.79 10.39
C HIS A 16 5.13 -5.64 9.28
N MET A 17 5.25 -4.46 8.68
CA MET A 17 6.25 -4.15 7.65
C MET A 17 7.41 -3.37 8.27
N GLU A 18 8.64 -3.81 8.05
CA GLU A 18 9.84 -3.27 8.70
C GLU A 18 10.43 -2.09 7.93
N THR A 19 10.30 -2.12 6.59
CA THR A 19 10.95 -1.15 5.71
C THR A 19 9.95 -0.27 4.96
N ASP A 20 10.42 0.90 4.54
CA ASP A 20 9.62 1.78 3.67
C ASP A 20 9.38 1.12 2.31
N GLU A 21 10.35 0.34 1.82
CA GLU A 21 10.27 -0.38 0.54
C GLU A 21 9.15 -1.42 0.55
N GLU A 22 9.04 -2.22 1.61
CA GLU A 22 7.92 -3.18 1.79
C GLU A 22 6.57 -2.48 1.78
N ILE A 23 6.47 -1.33 2.46
CA ILE A 23 5.23 -0.55 2.50
C ILE A 23 4.91 0.03 1.12
N ILE A 24 5.92 0.51 0.39
CA ILE A 24 5.74 1.04 -0.97
C ILE A 24 5.27 -0.06 -1.91
N GLU A 25 5.91 -1.23 -1.90
CA GLU A 25 5.51 -2.38 -2.70
C GLU A 25 4.06 -2.77 -2.39
N PHE A 26 3.70 -2.87 -1.10
CA PHE A 26 2.33 -3.13 -0.67
C PHE A 26 1.32 -2.11 -1.22
N ILE A 27 1.64 -0.81 -1.18
CA ILE A 27 0.77 0.25 -1.70
C ILE A 27 0.63 0.16 -3.23
N VAL A 28 1.72 -0.13 -3.93
CA VAL A 28 1.73 -0.28 -5.39
C VAL A 28 0.93 -1.51 -5.82
N ASP A 29 1.05 -2.63 -5.10
CA ASP A 29 0.28 -3.84 -5.37
C ASP A 29 -1.22 -3.60 -5.13
N CYS A 30 -1.56 -2.93 -4.02
CA CYS A 30 -2.94 -2.51 -3.75
C CYS A 30 -3.49 -1.55 -4.80
N TYR A 31 -2.66 -0.77 -5.48
CA TYR A 31 -3.08 0.07 -6.60
C TYR A 31 -3.32 -0.75 -7.88
N ASN A 32 -2.39 -1.66 -8.20
CA ASN A 32 -2.43 -2.44 -9.45
C ASN A 32 -3.57 -3.47 -9.49
N GLU A 33 -3.91 -4.05 -8.33
CA GLU A 33 -4.93 -5.07 -8.20
C GLU A 33 -6.34 -4.52 -7.92
N ASP A 34 -6.52 -3.18 -7.96
CA ASP A 34 -7.73 -2.51 -7.47
C ASP A 34 -8.41 -1.63 -8.54
N PRO A 35 -9.20 -2.22 -9.44
CA PRO A 35 -9.89 -1.47 -10.49
C PRO A 35 -10.92 -0.47 -9.96
N GLU A 36 -11.37 -0.62 -8.70
CA GLU A 36 -12.39 0.23 -8.08
C GLU A 36 -11.81 1.23 -7.06
N GLY A 37 -10.50 1.19 -6.80
CA GLY A 37 -9.78 2.11 -5.92
C GLY A 37 -10.07 1.95 -4.41
N ARG A 38 -10.87 0.97 -3.99
CA ARG A 38 -11.24 0.79 -2.57
C ARG A 38 -10.13 0.16 -1.73
N VAL A 39 -9.42 -0.83 -2.28
CA VAL A 39 -8.31 -1.51 -1.62
C VAL A 39 -7.14 -0.55 -1.43
N TYR A 40 -6.78 0.19 -2.48
CA TYR A 40 -5.75 1.23 -2.43
C TYR A 40 -6.06 2.31 -1.39
N LEU A 41 -7.30 2.81 -1.36
CA LEU A 41 -7.71 3.81 -0.37
C LEU A 41 -7.61 3.26 1.07
N ARG A 42 -7.98 1.99 1.28
CA ARG A 42 -7.87 1.36 2.59
C ARG A 42 -6.42 1.15 3.00
N ALA A 43 -5.55 0.78 2.07
CA ALA A 43 -4.10 0.67 2.30
C ALA A 43 -3.48 2.03 2.71
N CYS A 44 -3.90 3.12 2.05
CA CYS A 44 -3.50 4.48 2.45
C CYS A 44 -3.95 4.83 3.89
N GLN A 45 -5.16 4.42 4.29
CA GLN A 45 -5.65 4.61 5.66
C GLN A 45 -4.83 3.81 6.68
N PHE A 46 -4.56 2.54 6.39
CA PHE A 46 -3.72 1.69 7.24
C PHE A 46 -2.31 2.28 7.45
N LEU A 47 -1.72 2.82 6.39
CA LEU A 47 -0.45 3.54 6.47
C LEU A 47 -0.54 4.78 7.37
N GLY A 48 -1.59 5.58 7.19
CA GLY A 48 -1.91 6.74 8.05
C GLY A 48 -2.00 6.39 9.52
N ASP A 49 -2.77 5.35 9.84
CA ASP A 49 -3.02 4.89 11.19
C ASP A 49 -1.73 4.34 11.85
N SER A 50 -0.86 3.69 11.07
CA SER A 50 0.37 3.04 11.57
C SER A 50 1.56 3.99 11.71
N ARG A 51 1.78 4.87 10.73
CA ARG A 51 3.02 5.66 10.60
C ARG A 51 2.81 7.16 10.78
N GLY A 52 1.56 7.61 10.84
CA GLY A 52 1.21 9.02 10.96
C GLY A 52 1.35 9.81 9.67
N THR A 53 0.86 11.06 9.69
CA THR A 53 0.61 11.87 8.48
C THR A 53 1.87 12.17 7.66
N LEU A 54 2.97 12.58 8.32
CA LEU A 54 4.19 12.98 7.59
C LEU A 54 4.81 11.80 6.85
N LYS A 55 4.95 10.66 7.53
CA LYS A 55 5.53 9.46 6.92
C LYS A 55 4.63 8.91 5.82
N THR A 56 3.31 8.97 6.01
CA THR A 56 2.33 8.62 4.98
C THR A 56 2.54 9.43 3.71
N TYR A 57 2.69 10.75 3.81
CA TYR A 57 2.89 11.62 2.66
C TYR A 57 4.18 11.26 1.89
N GLU A 58 5.28 11.02 2.60
CA GLU A 58 6.56 10.61 2.02
C GLU A 58 6.42 9.30 1.21
N ILE A 59 5.83 8.28 1.82
CA ILE A 59 5.64 6.96 1.22
C ILE A 59 4.72 7.05 0.00
N LEU A 60 3.58 7.72 0.10
CA LEU A 60 2.64 7.87 -1.02
C LEU A 60 3.27 8.64 -2.19
N GLN A 61 4.12 9.62 -1.91
CA GLN A 61 4.87 10.32 -2.97
C GLN A 61 5.85 9.37 -3.68
N ARG A 62 6.55 8.50 -2.95
CA ARG A 62 7.45 7.50 -3.53
C ARG A 62 6.68 6.46 -4.35
N ALA A 63 5.61 5.90 -3.80
CA ALA A 63 4.73 4.95 -4.50
C ALA A 63 4.14 5.53 -5.79
N THR A 64 3.70 6.79 -5.77
CA THR A 64 3.19 7.48 -6.96
C THR A 64 4.24 7.56 -8.08
N ARG A 65 5.51 7.82 -7.72
CA ARG A 65 6.61 7.83 -8.70
C ARG A 65 6.87 6.44 -9.27
N GLU A 66 6.80 5.40 -8.46
CA GLU A 66 6.94 4.03 -8.94
C GLU A 66 5.83 3.64 -9.90
N ILE A 67 4.57 3.91 -9.56
CA ILE A 67 3.42 3.67 -10.43
C ILE A 67 3.60 4.40 -11.76
N ALA A 68 3.97 5.68 -11.71
CA ALA A 68 4.20 6.48 -12.92
C ALA A 68 5.36 5.92 -13.77
N SER A 69 6.46 5.49 -13.14
CA SER A 69 7.61 4.87 -13.81
C SER A 69 7.22 3.58 -14.53
N ARG A 70 6.46 2.69 -13.87
CA ARG A 70 5.98 1.43 -14.44
C ARG A 70 5.01 1.65 -15.61
N ASN A 71 4.17 2.68 -15.54
CA ASN A 71 3.25 3.05 -16.62
C ASN A 71 3.94 3.73 -17.82
N GLN A 72 5.11 4.34 -17.62
CA GLN A 72 5.91 4.95 -18.68
C GLN A 72 6.81 3.94 -19.41
N GLN A 73 7.03 2.74 -18.86
CA GLN A 73 7.76 1.70 -19.58
C GLN A 73 6.89 1.20 -20.75
N PRO A 74 7.28 1.45 -22.02
CA PRO A 74 6.56 0.91 -23.15
C PRO A 74 6.60 -0.61 -23.02
N SER A 75 5.42 -1.24 -23.03
CA SER A 75 5.34 -2.69 -22.98
C SER A 75 6.13 -3.26 -24.15
N LEU A 76 7.29 -3.87 -23.87
CA LEU A 76 8.04 -4.74 -24.76
C LEU A 76 7.22 -6.03 -25.00
N LYS A 77 5.97 -5.89 -25.47
CA LYS A 77 5.18 -7.00 -25.97
C LYS A 77 5.60 -7.24 -27.41
N HIS A 78 6.67 -8.02 -27.54
CA HIS A 78 6.92 -8.95 -28.63
C HIS A 78 6.64 -8.43 -30.05
N ALA A 79 7.60 -7.67 -30.59
CA ALA A 79 7.87 -7.72 -32.02
C ALA A 79 8.55 -9.07 -32.33
N ILE A 80 7.75 -10.09 -32.60
CA ILE A 80 8.20 -11.26 -33.38
C ILE A 80 7.05 -11.58 -34.33
N ALA A 81 7.16 -11.05 -35.55
CA ALA A 81 6.40 -11.45 -36.72
C ALA A 81 7.39 -11.97 -37.77
#